data_AF-A0A3D4P6E7-F1
#
_entry.id   AF-A0A3D4P6E7-F1
#
_cell.length_a   1.000
_cell.length_b   1.000
_cell.length_c   1.000
_cell.angle_alpha   90.00
_cell.angle_beta   90.00
_cell.angle_gamma   90.00
#
_symmetry.space_group_name_H-M   'P 1'
#
loop_
_entity.id
_entity.type
_entity.pdbx_description
1 polymer ?
#
loop_
_entity_poly.entity_id
_entity_poly.type
_entity_poly.pdbx_seq_one_letter_code
_entity_poly.pdbx_strand_id
1 'polypeptide(L)'
;LLDEIEKAHINVYDLCLQLFDAGRLTDGQGKTADFRRSIIIMTSNVGGQISEEPSFGFGQNEQQESLDTEIHRELGHTFRPEFINRIDRVVVFRPLTKDTAEKIARLEVDRVLKRSGVTGRNLTINIAPDVFPLLLREGYSRTFGARPLKRVIERLLIMPLARKLVTGKVPAESMIHLSARQRQISIEIESPIKDDEQVPVPFQIAELDELDRIRERVQKLREQSTGWSARKTNLLARTAIPGFWDNREEAEFISDQIHRLETAAKKLDYLWRLADRKATRKLGQDDLATLDIRTQLLEMFHQDSESPLFGDAYLSISVLNRKGDSQGGLLRVAAMYKSWARRFKLKCEPISDQLTDSP
;
A
#
# COMPACT_ATOMS: atom_id res chain seq x y z
N LEU A 1 -24.30 -4.66 17.03
CA LEU A 1 -23.56 -5.94 17.08
C LEU A 1 -23.71 -6.49 18.49
N LEU A 2 -24.24 -7.69 18.64
CA LEU A 2 -24.28 -8.44 19.89
C LEU A 2 -23.28 -9.59 19.75
N ASP A 3 -22.15 -9.51 20.44
CA ASP A 3 -21.04 -10.45 20.29
C ASP A 3 -21.15 -11.58 21.33
N GLU A 4 -20.88 -12.82 20.94
CA GLU A 4 -20.92 -14.02 21.80
C GLU A 4 -22.24 -14.16 22.60
N ILE A 5 -23.37 -14.07 21.89
CA ILE A 5 -24.71 -13.98 22.50
C ILE A 5 -25.02 -15.18 23.42
N GLU A 6 -24.43 -16.35 23.17
CA GLU A 6 -24.58 -17.56 24.01
C GLU A 6 -24.15 -17.35 25.46
N LYS A 7 -23.26 -16.38 25.72
CA LYS A 7 -22.76 -16.08 27.07
C LYS A 7 -23.66 -15.11 27.84
N ALA A 8 -24.67 -14.54 27.18
CA ALA A 8 -25.56 -13.57 27.81
C ALA A 8 -26.46 -14.24 28.86
N HIS A 9 -26.87 -13.47 29.87
CA HIS A 9 -27.84 -13.92 30.86
C HIS A 9 -29.25 -14.02 30.27
N ILE A 10 -30.11 -14.90 30.80
CA ILE A 10 -31.46 -15.15 30.26
C ILE A 10 -32.28 -13.87 30.02
N ASN A 11 -32.23 -12.91 30.96
CA ASN A 11 -32.93 -11.63 30.84
C ASN A 11 -32.55 -10.81 29.59
N VAL A 12 -31.33 -10.98 29.05
CA VAL A 12 -30.91 -10.30 27.82
C VAL A 12 -31.67 -10.86 26.63
N TYR A 13 -31.94 -12.17 26.62
CA TYR A 13 -32.73 -12.80 25.56
C TYR A 13 -34.17 -12.31 25.55
N ASP A 14 -34.78 -12.13 26.73
CA ASP A 14 -36.15 -11.60 26.83
C ASP A 14 -36.25 -10.18 26.27
N LEU A 15 -35.26 -9.34 26.54
CA LEU A 15 -35.16 -7.99 25.96
C LEU A 15 -34.94 -8.05 24.45
N CYS A 16 -34.12 -8.98 23.96
CA CYS A 16 -33.91 -9.21 22.54
C CYS A 16 -35.20 -9.67 21.84
N LEU A 17 -36.00 -10.55 22.45
CA LEU A 17 -37.29 -10.96 21.90
C LEU A 17 -38.24 -9.77 21.74
N GLN A 18 -38.34 -8.91 22.77
CA GLN A 18 -39.12 -7.68 22.68
C GLN A 18 -38.62 -6.77 21.55
N LEU A 19 -37.30 -6.64 21.43
CA LEU A 19 -36.65 -5.84 20.40
C LEU A 19 -36.94 -6.38 18.98
N PHE A 20 -36.85 -7.70 18.78
CA PHE A 20 -37.04 -8.33 17.47
C PHE A 20 -38.51 -8.31 17.04
N ASP A 21 -39.44 -8.38 17.99
CA ASP A 21 -40.88 -8.33 17.69
C ASP A 21 -41.38 -6.91 17.42
N ALA A 22 -41.06 -5.97 18.31
CA ALA A 22 -41.61 -4.61 18.25
C ALA A 22 -40.72 -3.63 17.47
N GLY A 23 -39.47 -3.99 17.18
CA GLY A 23 -38.45 -3.08 16.64
C GLY A 23 -38.17 -1.90 17.58
N ARG A 24 -38.50 -2.02 18.86
CA ARG A 24 -38.44 -0.95 19.87
C ARG A 24 -38.07 -1.54 21.24
N LEU A 25 -37.30 -0.78 22.00
CA LEU A 25 -36.94 -1.14 23.36
C LEU A 25 -37.24 0.04 24.28
N THR A 26 -37.94 -0.20 25.39
CA THR A 26 -38.25 0.84 26.38
C THR A 26 -37.50 0.56 27.66
N ASP A 27 -36.76 1.56 28.16
CA ASP A 27 -36.02 1.44 29.41
C ASP A 27 -36.94 1.60 30.64
N GLY A 28 -36.40 1.35 31.84
CA GLY A 28 -37.14 1.49 33.09
C GLY A 28 -37.54 2.93 33.45
N GLN A 29 -37.03 3.94 32.73
CA GLN A 29 -37.43 5.34 32.86
C GLN A 29 -38.56 5.71 31.86
N GLY A 30 -39.03 4.75 31.07
CA GLY A 30 -40.08 4.96 30.07
C GLY A 30 -39.58 5.56 28.75
N LYS A 31 -38.25 5.65 28.52
CA LYS A 31 -37.71 6.12 27.25
C LYS A 31 -37.65 4.97 26.26
N THR A 32 -38.22 5.19 25.07
CA THR A 32 -38.24 4.20 23.99
C THR A 32 -37.20 4.52 22.92
N ALA A 33 -36.34 3.55 22.62
CA ALA A 33 -35.46 3.56 21.45
C ALA A 33 -36.10 2.80 20.28
N ASP A 34 -35.95 3.33 19.07
CA ASP A 34 -36.50 2.76 17.83
C ASP A 34 -35.38 2.12 16.98
N PHE A 35 -35.56 0.83 16.67
CA PHE A 35 -34.61 -0.01 15.94
C PHE A 35 -35.16 -0.48 14.58
N ARG A 36 -36.32 0.01 14.13
CA ARG A 36 -36.95 -0.38 12.85
C ARG A 36 -36.10 -0.05 11.62
N ARG A 37 -35.06 0.77 11.76
CA ARG A 37 -34.09 1.12 10.70
C ARG A 37 -32.66 0.67 11.05
N SER A 38 -32.54 -0.40 11.83
CA SER A 38 -31.26 -0.93 12.28
C SER A 38 -31.07 -2.36 11.77
N ILE A 39 -29.81 -2.69 11.43
CA ILE A 39 -29.41 -4.07 11.18
C ILE A 39 -28.84 -4.61 12.48
N ILE A 40 -29.45 -5.67 13.01
CA ILE A 40 -28.97 -6.34 14.21
C ILE A 40 -28.13 -7.53 13.75
N ILE A 41 -26.84 -7.49 14.08
CA ILE A 41 -25.92 -8.59 13.84
C ILE A 41 -25.60 -9.21 15.19
N MET A 42 -25.76 -10.53 15.28
CA MET A 42 -25.37 -11.34 16.43
C MET A 42 -24.26 -12.30 16.02
N THR A 43 -23.33 -12.57 16.91
CA THR A 43 -22.31 -13.59 16.72
C THR A 43 -22.45 -14.65 17.80
N SER A 44 -22.10 -15.89 17.47
CA SER A 44 -22.03 -16.98 18.43
C SER A 44 -20.89 -17.92 18.08
N ASN A 45 -20.25 -18.49 19.10
CA ASN A 45 -19.26 -19.55 18.91
C ASN A 45 -19.88 -20.96 18.94
N VAL A 46 -21.20 -21.08 19.04
CA VAL A 46 -21.93 -22.36 18.98
C VAL A 46 -21.62 -23.07 17.66
N GLY A 47 -21.30 -24.37 17.72
CA GLY A 47 -20.91 -25.15 16.55
C GLY A 47 -19.46 -24.98 16.09
N GLY A 48 -18.63 -24.22 16.83
CA GLY A 48 -17.21 -24.04 16.50
C GLY A 48 -16.42 -25.35 16.43
N GLN A 49 -16.72 -26.32 17.31
CA GLN A 49 -16.03 -27.62 17.35
C GLN A 49 -16.40 -28.53 16.18
N ILE A 50 -17.65 -28.48 15.70
CA ILE A 50 -18.12 -29.27 14.55
C ILE A 50 -17.40 -28.86 13.26
N SER A 51 -17.04 -27.59 13.16
CA SER A 51 -16.31 -27.05 12.00
C SER A 51 -14.81 -27.40 12.00
N GLU A 52 -14.28 -28.00 13.07
CA GLU A 52 -12.85 -28.33 13.21
C GLU A 52 -12.50 -29.79 12.83
N GLU A 53 -13.46 -30.71 12.91
CA GLU A 53 -13.21 -32.13 12.64
C GLU A 53 -13.13 -32.44 11.14
N PRO A 54 -12.05 -33.07 10.64
CA PRO A 54 -11.97 -33.51 9.25
C PRO A 54 -12.83 -34.76 9.04
N SER A 55 -14.02 -34.59 8.46
CA SER A 55 -14.79 -35.72 7.94
C SER A 55 -14.09 -36.32 6.72
N PHE A 56 -13.44 -37.47 6.89
CA PHE A 56 -12.93 -38.31 5.81
C PHE A 56 -14.14 -38.87 5.02
N GLY A 57 -14.43 -38.33 3.83
CA GLY A 57 -15.57 -38.79 3.01
C GLY A 57 -15.68 -38.04 1.68
N PHE A 58 -16.34 -38.62 0.69
CA PHE A 58 -16.44 -38.11 -0.69
C PHE A 58 -17.49 -36.99 -0.82
N GLY A 59 -17.27 -36.03 -1.72
CA GLY A 59 -18.27 -35.03 -2.18
C GLY A 59 -18.35 -33.72 -1.38
N GLN A 60 -17.95 -32.58 -1.98
CA GLN A 60 -17.97 -31.26 -1.32
C GLN A 60 -19.38 -30.73 -1.00
N ASN A 61 -20.41 -31.13 -1.75
CA ASN A 61 -21.78 -30.60 -1.57
C ASN A 61 -22.57 -31.37 -0.49
N GLU A 62 -22.45 -32.70 -0.42
CA GLU A 62 -23.11 -33.52 0.61
C GLU A 62 -22.53 -33.23 2.02
N GLN A 63 -21.26 -32.84 2.09
CA GLN A 63 -20.61 -32.39 3.33
C GLN A 63 -21.12 -31.03 3.82
N GLN A 64 -21.57 -30.15 2.93
CA GLN A 64 -22.06 -28.82 3.31
C GLN A 64 -23.45 -28.90 3.94
N GLU A 65 -24.36 -29.67 3.36
CA GLU A 65 -25.72 -29.84 3.89
C GLU A 65 -25.71 -30.54 5.27
N SER A 66 -24.77 -31.47 5.47
CA SER A 66 -24.61 -32.16 6.77
C SER A 66 -24.05 -31.24 7.86
N LEU A 67 -23.10 -30.36 7.55
CA LEU A 67 -22.56 -29.38 8.50
C LEU A 67 -23.61 -28.33 8.92
N ASP A 68 -24.36 -27.79 7.96
CA ASP A 68 -25.38 -26.79 8.26
C ASP A 68 -26.49 -27.41 9.14
N THR A 69 -26.90 -28.66 8.85
CA THR A 69 -27.88 -29.40 9.65
C THR A 69 -27.41 -29.62 11.09
N GLU A 70 -26.14 -29.99 11.28
CA GLU A 70 -25.57 -30.23 12.60
C GLU A 70 -25.46 -28.92 13.41
N ILE A 71 -25.07 -27.82 12.78
CA ILE A 71 -25.02 -26.50 13.41
C ILE A 71 -26.42 -26.03 13.80
N HIS A 72 -27.42 -26.23 12.94
CA HIS A 72 -28.81 -25.93 13.28
C HIS A 72 -29.32 -26.75 14.47
N ARG A 73 -28.88 -28.00 14.61
CA ARG A 73 -29.20 -28.83 15.78
C ARG A 73 -28.58 -28.27 17.06
N GLU A 74 -27.28 -27.92 17.03
CA GLU A 74 -26.60 -27.32 18.19
C GLU A 74 -27.17 -25.95 18.59
N LEU A 75 -27.58 -25.14 17.62
CA LEU A 75 -28.30 -23.89 17.88
C LEU A 75 -29.62 -24.17 18.60
N GLY A 76 -30.37 -25.20 18.22
CA GLY A 76 -31.61 -25.62 18.89
C GLY A 76 -31.41 -26.16 20.30
N HIS A 77 -30.22 -26.69 20.62
CA HIS A 77 -29.86 -27.08 21.98
C HIS A 77 -29.47 -25.88 22.86
N THR A 78 -28.83 -24.87 22.27
CA THR A 78 -28.30 -23.72 23.02
C THR A 78 -29.32 -22.61 23.19
N PHE A 79 -30.08 -22.31 22.13
CA PHE A 79 -31.07 -21.24 22.10
C PHE A 79 -32.48 -21.81 22.05
N ARG A 80 -33.41 -21.11 22.69
CA ARG A 80 -34.81 -21.53 22.69
C ARG A 80 -35.44 -21.32 21.31
N PRO A 81 -36.38 -22.18 20.87
CA PRO A 81 -37.02 -22.05 19.55
C PRO A 81 -37.63 -20.68 19.31
N GLU A 82 -38.24 -20.04 20.33
CA GLU A 82 -38.80 -18.71 20.20
C GLU A 82 -37.78 -17.65 19.78
N PHE A 83 -36.52 -17.79 20.20
CA PHE A 83 -35.45 -16.85 19.87
C PHE A 83 -34.96 -17.06 18.44
N ILE A 84 -34.73 -18.32 18.05
CA ILE A 84 -34.26 -18.68 16.71
C ILE A 84 -35.30 -18.28 15.65
N ASN A 85 -36.59 -18.46 15.95
CA ASN A 85 -37.68 -18.11 15.04
C ASN A 85 -37.83 -16.59 14.78
N ARG A 86 -37.12 -15.73 15.53
CA ARG A 86 -37.07 -14.28 15.29
C ARG A 86 -35.85 -13.84 14.48
N ILE A 87 -34.97 -14.75 14.12
CA ILE A 87 -33.78 -14.46 13.32
C ILE A 87 -34.12 -14.68 11.85
N ASP A 88 -33.99 -13.62 11.04
CA ASP A 88 -34.29 -13.69 9.60
C ASP A 88 -33.37 -14.68 8.86
N ARG A 89 -32.07 -14.66 9.19
CA ARG A 89 -31.04 -15.48 8.54
C ARG A 89 -29.93 -15.85 9.51
N VAL A 90 -29.62 -17.14 9.55
CA VAL A 90 -28.40 -17.67 10.19
C VAL A 90 -27.32 -17.81 9.13
N VAL A 91 -26.15 -17.23 9.37
CA VAL A 91 -25.00 -17.30 8.46
C VAL A 91 -23.89 -18.11 9.11
N VAL A 92 -23.61 -19.28 8.55
CA VAL A 92 -22.52 -20.15 9.01
C VAL A 92 -21.19 -19.69 8.41
N PHE A 93 -20.24 -19.34 9.28
CA PHE A 93 -18.90 -18.97 8.86
C PHE A 93 -18.04 -20.21 8.67
N ARG A 94 -17.56 -20.41 7.44
CA ARG A 94 -16.69 -21.54 7.10
C ARG A 94 -15.25 -21.31 7.59
N PRO A 95 -14.52 -22.38 7.95
CA PRO A 95 -13.10 -22.28 8.23
C PRO A 95 -12.35 -21.63 7.06
N LEU A 96 -11.37 -20.78 7.39
CA LEU A 96 -10.56 -20.11 6.38
C LEU A 96 -9.75 -21.15 5.58
N THR A 97 -9.77 -21.07 4.26
CA THR A 97 -8.83 -21.83 3.43
C THR A 97 -7.44 -21.18 3.49
N LYS A 98 -6.38 -21.94 3.18
CA LYS A 98 -5.01 -21.39 3.11
C LYS A 98 -4.93 -20.20 2.15
N ASP A 99 -5.58 -20.29 0.99
CA ASP A 99 -5.62 -19.21 0.00
C ASP A 99 -6.33 -17.96 0.53
N THR A 100 -7.42 -18.14 1.27
CA THR A 100 -8.14 -17.03 1.91
C THR A 100 -7.30 -16.40 3.01
N ALA A 101 -6.62 -17.22 3.81
CA ALA A 101 -5.70 -16.75 4.83
C ALA A 101 -4.52 -15.96 4.22
N GLU A 102 -4.00 -16.38 3.07
CA GLU A 102 -2.95 -15.63 2.35
C GLU A 102 -3.45 -14.25 1.90
N LYS A 103 -4.65 -14.17 1.34
CA LYS A 103 -5.27 -12.90 0.97
C LYS A 103 -5.44 -11.98 2.18
N ILE A 104 -5.88 -12.53 3.32
CA ILE A 104 -5.99 -11.77 4.58
C ILE A 104 -4.61 -11.29 5.03
N ALA A 105 -3.57 -12.13 4.95
CA ALA A 105 -2.20 -11.75 5.30
C ALA A 105 -1.71 -10.57 4.45
N ARG A 106 -1.95 -10.60 3.13
CA ARG A 106 -1.62 -9.51 2.20
C ARG A 106 -2.32 -8.22 2.59
N LEU A 107 -3.63 -8.26 2.83
CA LEU A 107 -4.42 -7.10 3.23
C LEU A 107 -3.93 -6.50 4.57
N GLU A 108 -3.61 -7.33 5.55
CA GLU A 108 -3.10 -6.83 6.84
C GLU A 108 -1.70 -6.23 6.69
N VAL A 109 -0.82 -6.85 5.90
CA VAL A 109 0.51 -6.28 5.62
C VAL A 109 0.37 -4.93 4.91
N ASP A 110 -0.43 -4.84 3.85
CA ASP A 110 -0.66 -3.59 3.11
C ASP A 110 -1.25 -2.50 4.01
N ARG A 111 -2.22 -2.84 4.86
CA ARG A 111 -2.81 -1.90 5.82
C ARG A 111 -1.76 -1.33 6.76
N VAL A 112 -0.81 -2.14 7.22
CA VAL A 112 0.24 -1.67 8.13
C VAL A 112 1.30 -0.86 7.38
N LEU A 113 1.67 -1.25 6.16
CA LEU A 113 2.61 -0.49 5.32
C LEU A 113 2.07 0.90 4.94
N LYS A 114 0.75 1.05 4.79
CA LYS A 114 0.09 2.34 4.53
C LYS A 114 0.08 3.29 5.74
N ARG A 115 0.52 2.89 6.94
CA ARG A 115 0.53 3.78 8.11
C ARG A 115 1.52 4.93 7.92
N SER A 116 1.11 6.14 8.32
CA SER A 116 1.85 7.41 8.15
C SER A 116 3.31 7.39 8.62
N GLY A 117 3.67 6.57 9.62
CA GLY A 117 5.05 6.40 10.08
C GLY A 117 6.00 5.73 9.07
N VAL A 118 5.46 5.06 8.05
CA VAL A 118 6.20 4.39 6.96
C VAL A 118 6.15 5.24 5.68
N THR A 119 4.97 5.76 5.32
CA THR A 119 4.77 6.59 4.11
C THR A 119 5.41 7.97 4.19
N GLY A 120 5.54 8.57 5.39
CA GLY A 120 6.14 9.90 5.57
C GLY A 120 7.64 10.01 5.23
N ARG A 121 8.32 8.90 4.88
CA ARG A 121 9.78 8.85 4.59
C ARG A 121 10.13 8.50 3.14
N ASN A 122 9.16 8.43 2.22
CA ASN A 122 9.39 8.01 0.81
C ASN A 122 10.02 6.64 0.67
N LEU A 123 9.70 5.71 1.56
CA LEU A 123 10.28 4.37 1.51
C LEU A 123 9.50 3.52 0.52
N THR A 124 10.22 2.93 -0.44
CA THR A 124 9.64 1.92 -1.33
C THR A 124 9.83 0.56 -0.68
N ILE A 125 8.74 -0.14 -0.36
CA ILE A 125 8.82 -1.46 0.30
C ILE A 125 8.42 -2.52 -0.69
N ASN A 126 9.36 -3.42 -1.00
CA ASN A 126 9.12 -4.59 -1.83
C ASN A 126 9.09 -5.85 -0.96
N ILE A 127 8.00 -6.60 -1.03
CA ILE A 127 7.81 -7.84 -0.27
C ILE A 127 7.98 -9.03 -1.22
N ALA A 128 8.96 -9.88 -0.94
CA ALA A 128 9.16 -11.10 -1.69
C ALA A 128 8.02 -12.11 -1.42
N PRO A 129 7.64 -12.94 -2.42
CA PRO A 129 6.49 -13.85 -2.30
C PRO A 129 6.62 -14.89 -1.18
N ASP A 130 7.83 -15.23 -0.76
CA ASP A 130 8.18 -16.20 0.29
C ASP A 130 7.82 -15.74 1.71
N VAL A 131 7.59 -14.44 1.91
CA VAL A 131 7.18 -13.84 3.19
C VAL A 131 5.80 -14.32 3.62
N PHE A 132 4.83 -14.42 2.70
CA PHE A 132 3.46 -14.80 3.04
C PHE A 132 3.34 -16.26 3.52
N PRO A 133 3.97 -17.26 2.87
CA PRO A 133 4.04 -18.62 3.40
C PRO A 133 4.61 -18.70 4.82
N LEU A 134 5.65 -17.91 5.13
CA LEU A 134 6.23 -17.85 6.48
C LEU A 134 5.23 -17.29 7.49
N LEU A 135 4.56 -16.18 7.15
CA LEU A 135 3.55 -15.55 8.01
C LEU A 135 2.37 -16.48 8.28
N LEU A 136 1.92 -17.23 7.27
CA LEU A 136 0.85 -18.22 7.42
C LEU A 136 1.29 -19.40 8.27
N ARG A 137 2.51 -19.92 8.07
CA ARG A 137 3.00 -21.05 8.88
C ARG A 137 3.00 -20.75 10.37
N GLU A 138 3.33 -19.51 10.75
CA GLU A 138 3.43 -19.10 12.15
C GLU A 138 2.11 -18.52 12.69
N GLY A 139 1.28 -17.92 11.83
CA GLY A 139 0.12 -17.10 12.21
C GLY A 139 -1.25 -17.68 11.87
N TYR A 140 -1.30 -18.79 11.14
CA TYR A 140 -2.54 -19.49 10.79
C TYR A 140 -2.57 -20.86 11.45
N SER A 141 -3.64 -21.13 12.19
CA SER A 141 -4.00 -22.48 12.60
C SER A 141 -5.47 -22.75 12.26
N ARG A 142 -5.82 -24.02 12.06
CA ARG A 142 -7.21 -24.39 11.77
C ARG A 142 -8.15 -24.06 12.94
N THR A 143 -7.69 -24.25 14.18
CA THR A 143 -8.41 -24.01 15.44
C THR A 143 -8.57 -22.52 15.76
N PHE A 144 -7.54 -21.70 15.57
CA PHE A 144 -7.55 -20.28 15.95
C PHE A 144 -7.79 -19.33 14.76
N GLY A 145 -7.92 -19.88 13.55
CA GLY A 145 -8.04 -19.14 12.31
C GLY A 145 -6.87 -18.19 12.08
N ALA A 146 -7.19 -17.00 11.56
CA ALA A 146 -6.22 -15.92 11.33
C ALA A 146 -6.05 -14.98 12.53
N ARG A 147 -6.65 -15.27 13.70
CA ARG A 147 -6.50 -14.40 14.89
C ARG A 147 -5.03 -14.18 15.30
N PRO A 148 -4.14 -15.21 15.27
CA PRO A 148 -2.72 -15.02 15.57
C PRO A 148 -1.96 -14.25 14.49
N LEU A 149 -2.46 -14.22 13.25
CA LEU A 149 -1.78 -13.68 12.08
C LEU A 149 -1.37 -12.22 12.27
N LYS A 150 -2.25 -11.39 12.84
CA LYS A 150 -1.95 -9.99 13.14
C LYS A 150 -0.76 -9.85 14.09
N ARG A 151 -0.73 -10.64 15.18
CA ARG A 151 0.38 -10.63 16.14
C ARG A 151 1.68 -11.13 15.50
N VAL A 152 1.60 -12.12 14.62
CA VAL A 152 2.74 -12.64 13.89
C VAL A 152 3.31 -11.61 12.91
N ILE A 153 2.46 -10.92 12.15
CA ILE A 153 2.87 -9.81 11.27
C ILE A 153 3.54 -8.71 12.09
N GLU A 154 2.94 -8.31 13.22
CA GLU A 154 3.51 -7.32 14.12
C GLU A 154 4.90 -7.73 14.61
N ARG A 155 5.05 -8.98 15.09
CA ARG A 155 6.31 -9.49 15.65
C ARG A 155 7.40 -9.72 14.61
N LEU A 156 7.06 -10.32 13.47
CA LEU A 156 8.05 -10.77 12.47
C LEU A 156 8.36 -9.72 11.42
N LEU A 157 7.42 -8.82 11.10
CA LEU A 157 7.58 -7.84 10.03
C LEU A 157 7.71 -6.43 10.59
N ILE A 158 6.74 -5.99 11.40
CA ILE A 158 6.64 -4.58 11.83
C ILE A 158 7.70 -4.21 12.84
N MET A 159 7.88 -5.03 13.89
CA MET A 159 8.86 -4.74 14.94
C MET A 159 10.29 -4.69 14.38
N PRO A 160 10.75 -5.63 13.53
CA PRO A 160 12.07 -5.53 12.91
C PRO A 160 12.20 -4.32 11.97
N LEU A 161 11.16 -4.01 11.18
CA LEU A 161 11.16 -2.85 10.30
C LEU A 161 11.26 -1.55 11.10
N ALA A 162 10.41 -1.38 12.13
CA ALA A 162 10.43 -0.20 13.00
C ALA A 162 11.78 -0.02 13.70
N ARG A 163 12.39 -1.09 14.22
CA ARG A 163 13.74 -1.05 14.81
C ARG A 163 14.79 -0.60 13.80
N LYS A 164 14.74 -1.10 12.56
CA LYS A 164 15.67 -0.66 11.50
C LYS A 164 15.47 0.80 11.11
N LEU A 165 14.23 1.28 11.09
CA LEU A 165 13.91 2.68 10.82
C LEU A 165 14.40 3.61 11.94
N VAL A 166 14.23 3.23 13.20
CA VAL A 166 14.64 4.04 14.37
C VAL A 166 16.15 4.07 14.56
N THR A 167 16.86 2.98 14.24
CA THR A 167 18.33 2.91 14.38
C THR A 167 19.09 3.75 13.34
N GLY A 168 18.39 4.52 12.49
CA GLY A 168 18.96 5.62 11.70
C GLY A 168 19.76 5.21 10.47
N LYS A 169 19.77 3.93 10.08
CA LYS A 169 20.53 3.42 8.93
C LYS A 169 19.75 3.38 7.61
N VAL A 170 18.58 4.01 7.55
CA VAL A 170 17.73 4.01 6.35
C VAL A 170 17.66 5.44 5.81
N PRO A 171 18.42 5.76 4.74
CA PRO A 171 18.29 7.04 4.05
C PRO A 171 16.84 7.28 3.58
N ALA A 172 16.44 8.55 3.46
CA ALA A 172 15.20 8.89 2.76
C ALA A 172 15.27 8.38 1.31
N GLU A 173 14.11 8.01 0.74
CA GLU A 173 14.01 7.47 -0.64
C GLU A 173 14.66 6.08 -0.85
N SER A 174 15.00 5.34 0.21
CA SER A 174 15.55 3.98 0.09
C SER A 174 14.50 2.94 -0.29
N MET A 175 14.96 1.90 -1.01
CA MET A 175 14.18 0.71 -1.27
C MET A 175 14.46 -0.35 -0.20
N ILE A 176 13.41 -0.85 0.42
CA ILE A 176 13.48 -1.88 1.44
C ILE A 176 12.94 -3.18 0.84
N HIS A 177 13.81 -4.18 0.73
CA HIS A 177 13.45 -5.53 0.32
C HIS A 177 13.21 -6.40 1.55
N LEU A 178 12.01 -6.94 1.65
CA LEU A 178 11.60 -7.88 2.70
C LEU A 178 11.57 -9.29 2.10
N SER A 179 12.41 -10.19 2.62
CA SER A 179 12.49 -11.59 2.18
C SER A 179 12.42 -12.56 3.37
N ALA A 180 11.99 -13.80 3.13
CA ALA A 180 11.94 -14.80 4.19
C ALA A 180 13.22 -15.64 4.19
N ARG A 181 13.99 -15.60 5.29
CA ARG A 181 15.10 -16.52 5.53
C ARG A 181 14.77 -17.41 6.72
N GLN A 182 14.52 -18.69 6.46
CA GLN A 182 14.20 -19.74 7.46
C GLN A 182 12.93 -19.47 8.28
N ARG A 183 13.08 -18.75 9.41
CA ARG A 183 12.02 -18.43 10.39
C ARG A 183 11.93 -16.92 10.68
N GLN A 184 12.73 -16.09 10.01
CA GLN A 184 12.74 -14.65 10.20
C GLN A 184 12.63 -13.92 8.87
N ILE A 185 12.11 -12.70 8.93
CA ILE A 185 12.08 -11.80 7.78
C ILE A 185 13.39 -11.04 7.75
N SER A 186 14.19 -11.27 6.71
CA SER A 186 15.36 -10.45 6.42
C SER A 186 14.91 -9.16 5.76
N ILE A 187 15.49 -8.07 6.24
CA ILE A 187 15.25 -6.73 5.71
C ILE A 187 16.56 -6.28 5.06
N GLU A 188 16.60 -6.21 3.75
CA GLU A 188 17.71 -5.67 2.99
C GLU A 188 17.33 -4.23 2.59
N ILE A 189 18.24 -3.29 2.84
CA ILE A 189 18.03 -1.88 2.52
C ILE A 189 18.96 -1.59 1.36
N GLU A 190 18.37 -1.38 0.19
CA GLU A 190 19.07 -0.78 -0.93
C GLU A 190 18.97 0.73 -0.72
N SER A 191 20.08 1.31 -0.28
CA SER A 191 20.21 2.76 -0.34
C SER A 191 20.09 3.17 -1.80
N PRO A 192 19.45 4.31 -2.11
CA PRO A 192 19.58 4.86 -3.45
C PRO A 192 21.08 4.97 -3.71
N ILE A 193 21.51 4.57 -4.91
CA ILE A 193 22.90 4.68 -5.35
C ILE A 193 23.36 6.07 -4.92
N LYS A 194 24.31 6.14 -3.97
CA LYS A 194 24.93 7.42 -3.64
C LYS A 194 25.63 7.83 -4.93
N ASP A 195 25.35 9.04 -5.41
CA ASP A 195 26.00 9.72 -6.55
C ASP A 195 27.56 9.83 -6.40
N ASP A 196 28.18 9.12 -5.46
CA ASP A 196 29.55 9.33 -4.96
C ASP A 196 30.49 8.12 -5.18
N GLU A 197 30.07 7.04 -5.83
CA GLU A 197 31.04 6.07 -6.37
C GLU A 197 31.61 6.64 -7.68
N GLN A 198 32.74 7.33 -7.54
CA GLN A 198 33.59 7.78 -8.63
C GLN A 198 33.86 6.61 -9.59
N VAL A 199 33.13 6.57 -10.70
CA VAL A 199 33.49 5.77 -11.86
C VAL A 199 34.75 6.39 -12.46
N PRO A 200 35.87 5.66 -12.60
CA PRO A 200 37.03 6.20 -13.27
C PRO A 200 36.74 6.23 -14.77
N VAL A 201 36.73 7.41 -15.39
CA VAL A 201 36.56 7.56 -16.84
C VAL A 201 37.65 8.47 -17.43
N PRO A 202 38.26 8.10 -18.57
CA PRO A 202 39.21 8.96 -19.27
C PRO A 202 38.51 10.11 -20.00
N PHE A 203 39.22 11.24 -20.10
CA PHE A 203 38.88 12.51 -20.72
C PHE A 203 38.31 12.45 -22.15
N GLN A 204 37.40 13.38 -22.50
CA GLN A 204 37.66 14.48 -23.44
C GLN A 204 36.58 15.58 -23.39
N ILE A 205 37.02 16.83 -23.57
CA ILE A 205 36.32 18.09 -23.25
C ILE A 205 35.31 18.48 -24.34
N ALA A 206 34.08 18.81 -23.92
CA ALA A 206 33.14 19.71 -24.59
C ALA A 206 32.11 20.29 -23.57
N GLU A 207 32.55 21.08 -22.58
CA GLU A 207 31.81 21.22 -21.29
C GLU A 207 31.20 22.61 -20.95
N LEU A 208 31.23 23.63 -21.83
CA LEU A 208 30.69 24.98 -21.48
C LEU A 208 29.28 25.26 -22.01
N ASP A 209 28.98 24.95 -23.28
CA ASP A 209 27.66 25.28 -23.87
C ASP A 209 26.49 24.43 -23.32
N GLU A 210 26.74 23.19 -22.90
CA GLU A 210 25.68 22.30 -22.40
C GLU A 210 25.21 22.66 -20.99
N LEU A 211 26.13 23.08 -20.11
CA LEU A 211 25.77 23.47 -18.75
C LEU A 211 24.89 24.73 -18.76
N ASP A 212 25.23 25.71 -19.60
CA ASP A 212 24.44 26.94 -19.72
C ASP A 212 23.03 26.65 -20.26
N ARG A 213 22.89 25.74 -21.23
CA ARG A 213 21.58 25.27 -21.70
C ARG A 213 20.76 24.58 -20.61
N ILE A 214 21.38 23.68 -19.83
CA ILE A 214 20.70 23.01 -18.71
C ILE A 214 20.28 24.04 -17.66
N ARG A 215 21.15 25.01 -17.36
CA ARG A 215 20.87 26.07 -16.39
C ARG A 215 19.69 26.94 -16.82
N GLU A 216 19.63 27.34 -18.09
CA GLU A 216 18.49 28.08 -18.64
C GLU A 216 17.18 27.27 -18.54
N ARG A 217 17.21 25.97 -18.82
CA ARG A 217 16.06 25.07 -18.68
C ARG A 217 15.59 24.98 -17.23
N VAL A 218 16.51 24.76 -16.28
CA VAL A 218 16.18 24.71 -14.84
C VAL A 218 15.62 26.05 -14.37
N GLN A 219 16.18 27.17 -14.83
CA GLN A 219 15.68 28.51 -14.50
C GLN A 219 14.25 28.71 -15.03
N LYS A 220 14.02 28.43 -16.31
CA LYS A 220 12.69 28.53 -16.93
C LYS A 220 11.67 27.66 -16.20
N LEU A 221 12.04 26.43 -15.85
CA LEU A 221 11.20 25.52 -15.08
C LEU A 221 10.88 26.07 -13.69
N ARG A 222 11.83 26.75 -13.04
CA ARG A 222 11.62 27.41 -11.74
C ARG A 222 10.65 28.59 -11.82
N GLU A 223 10.70 29.37 -12.88
CA GLU A 223 9.76 30.46 -13.14
C GLU A 223 8.34 29.93 -13.40
N GLN A 224 8.23 28.85 -14.18
CA GLN A 224 6.96 28.21 -14.53
C GLN A 224 6.33 27.42 -13.36
N SER A 225 7.15 26.85 -12.48
CA SER A 225 6.70 26.05 -11.33
C SER A 225 6.23 26.86 -10.12
N THR A 226 6.17 28.20 -10.21
CA THR A 226 5.62 29.07 -9.15
C THR A 226 4.20 28.68 -8.74
N GLY A 227 3.41 28.16 -9.69
CA GLY A 227 2.06 27.60 -9.44
C GLY A 227 2.02 26.40 -8.49
N TRP A 228 3.11 25.62 -8.35
CA TRP A 228 3.16 24.46 -7.46
C TRP A 228 2.96 24.83 -6.00
N SER A 229 3.55 25.96 -5.57
CA SER A 229 3.41 26.45 -4.19
C SER A 229 1.98 26.90 -3.89
N ALA A 230 1.35 27.61 -4.84
CA ALA A 230 -0.04 28.03 -4.72
C ALA A 230 -1.00 26.83 -4.69
N ARG A 231 -0.79 25.84 -5.56
CA ARG A 231 -1.57 24.59 -5.57
C ARG A 231 -1.40 23.79 -4.29
N LYS A 232 -0.16 23.64 -3.79
CA LYS A 232 0.11 22.98 -2.51
C LYS A 232 -0.67 23.65 -1.38
N THR A 233 -0.65 24.98 -1.33
CA THR A 233 -1.37 25.76 -0.32
C THR A 233 -2.89 25.52 -0.40
N ASN A 234 -3.45 25.49 -1.60
CA ASN A 234 -4.86 25.15 -1.81
C ASN A 234 -5.20 23.72 -1.36
N LEU A 235 -4.36 22.74 -1.69
CA LEU A 235 -4.55 21.35 -1.26
C LEU A 235 -4.44 21.20 0.26
N LEU A 236 -3.50 21.91 0.90
CA LEU A 236 -3.40 21.97 2.37
C LEU A 236 -4.61 22.63 3.01
N ALA A 237 -5.19 23.65 2.40
CA ALA A 237 -6.44 24.25 2.90
C ALA A 237 -7.60 23.25 2.86
N ARG A 238 -7.66 22.37 1.85
CA ARG A 238 -8.67 21.29 1.79
C ARG A 238 -8.53 20.28 2.93
N THR A 239 -7.31 19.97 3.36
CA THR A 239 -7.11 19.01 4.47
C THR A 239 -7.56 19.54 5.83
N ALA A 240 -7.75 20.86 5.94
CA ALA A 240 -8.25 21.54 7.14
C ALA A 240 -9.79 21.61 7.23
N ILE A 241 -10.52 21.17 6.19
CA ILE A 241 -11.98 21.19 6.17
C ILE A 241 -12.53 20.11 7.14
N PRO A 242 -13.52 20.44 7.99
CA PRO A 242 -14.18 19.45 8.84
C PRO A 242 -14.80 18.31 8.03
N GLY A 243 -14.55 17.06 8.42
CA GLY A 243 -15.03 15.86 7.72
C GLY A 243 -14.18 15.41 6.54
N PHE A 244 -13.11 16.13 6.20
CA PHE A 244 -12.19 15.75 5.12
C PHE A 244 -11.61 14.33 5.29
N TRP A 245 -11.23 13.99 6.52
CA TRP A 245 -10.61 12.70 6.84
C TRP A 245 -11.59 11.52 6.85
N ASP A 246 -12.90 11.78 6.72
CA ASP A 246 -13.93 10.74 6.69
C ASP A 246 -13.95 10.02 5.33
N ASN A 247 -13.60 10.72 4.24
CA ASN A 247 -13.41 10.14 2.92
C ASN A 247 -11.95 9.70 2.72
N ARG A 248 -11.67 8.44 3.03
CA ARG A 248 -10.31 7.89 2.97
C ARG A 248 -9.67 7.96 1.59
N GLU A 249 -10.42 7.72 0.52
CA GLU A 249 -9.87 7.73 -0.85
C GLU A 249 -9.45 9.14 -1.28
N GLU A 250 -10.30 10.13 -0.99
CA GLU A 250 -10.01 11.53 -1.27
C GLU A 250 -8.84 12.04 -0.39
N ALA A 251 -8.80 11.65 0.88
CA ALA A 251 -7.71 11.99 1.78
C ALA A 251 -6.35 11.39 1.35
N GLU A 252 -6.33 10.12 0.94
CA GLU A 252 -5.14 9.46 0.38
C GLU A 252 -4.68 10.17 -0.90
N PHE A 253 -5.61 10.49 -1.82
CA PHE A 253 -5.30 11.18 -3.08
C PHE A 253 -4.71 12.57 -2.86
N ILE A 254 -5.35 13.43 -2.08
CA ILE A 254 -4.86 14.81 -1.85
C ILE A 254 -3.53 14.80 -1.10
N SER A 255 -3.35 13.90 -0.14
CA SER A 255 -2.09 13.79 0.59
C SER A 255 -0.93 13.41 -0.34
N ASP A 256 -1.16 12.47 -1.27
CA ASP A 256 -0.17 12.10 -2.29
C ASP A 256 0.18 13.29 -3.20
N GLN A 257 -0.82 14.08 -3.60
CA GLN A 257 -0.63 15.27 -4.43
C GLN A 257 0.26 16.32 -3.74
N ILE A 258 -0.04 16.65 -2.48
CA ILE A 258 0.73 17.60 -1.66
C ILE A 258 2.19 17.15 -1.58
N HIS A 259 2.37 15.86 -1.30
CA HIS A 259 3.67 15.27 -1.07
C HIS A 259 4.55 15.24 -2.32
N ARG A 260 3.96 14.92 -3.48
CA ARG A 260 4.64 14.97 -4.78
C ARG A 260 5.06 16.39 -5.16
N LEU A 261 4.17 17.38 -5.00
CA LEU A 261 4.51 18.79 -5.25
C LEU A 261 5.67 19.25 -4.35
N GLU A 262 5.65 18.86 -3.08
CA GLU A 262 6.73 19.20 -2.15
C GLU A 262 8.05 18.54 -2.54
N THR A 263 8.01 17.28 -2.95
CA THR A 263 9.21 16.53 -3.40
C THR A 263 9.77 17.13 -4.68
N ALA A 264 8.92 17.45 -5.66
CA ALA A 264 9.33 18.08 -6.91
C ALA A 264 9.95 19.46 -6.68
N ALA A 265 9.34 20.29 -5.82
CA ALA A 265 9.89 21.60 -5.46
C ALA A 265 11.28 21.49 -4.81
N LYS A 266 11.45 20.56 -3.86
CA LYS A 266 12.76 20.29 -3.24
C LYS A 266 13.81 19.83 -4.25
N LYS A 267 13.43 18.95 -5.18
CA LYS A 267 14.32 18.47 -6.25
C LYS A 267 14.71 19.58 -7.21
N LEU A 268 13.77 20.46 -7.57
CA LEU A 268 14.04 21.62 -8.43
C LEU A 268 15.01 22.60 -7.77
N ASP A 269 14.81 22.92 -6.49
CA ASP A 269 15.73 23.77 -5.73
C ASP A 269 17.12 23.12 -5.60
N TYR A 270 17.18 21.80 -5.42
CA TYR A 270 18.44 21.07 -5.38
C TYR A 270 19.17 21.13 -6.73
N LEU A 271 18.48 20.89 -7.84
CA LEU A 271 19.05 20.97 -9.19
C LEU A 271 19.54 22.37 -9.51
N TRP A 272 18.76 23.40 -9.18
CA TRP A 272 19.18 24.79 -9.35
C TRP A 272 20.49 25.07 -8.60
N ARG A 273 20.56 24.70 -7.31
CA ARG A 273 21.79 24.88 -6.52
C ARG A 273 22.97 24.08 -7.09
N LEU A 274 22.72 22.89 -7.63
CA LEU A 274 23.76 22.05 -8.20
C LEU A 274 24.30 22.64 -9.50
N ALA A 275 23.42 23.07 -10.41
CA ALA A 275 23.77 23.75 -11.64
C ALA A 275 24.52 25.07 -11.37
N ASP A 276 24.05 25.86 -10.39
CA ASP A 276 24.63 27.16 -10.04
C ASP A 276 25.98 27.04 -9.32
N ARG A 277 26.12 26.10 -8.36
CA ARG A 277 27.42 25.82 -7.71
C ARG A 277 28.43 25.24 -8.67
N LYS A 278 28.02 24.25 -9.48
CA LYS A 278 28.94 23.59 -10.38
C LYS A 278 29.31 24.49 -11.58
N ALA A 279 28.57 25.55 -11.91
CA ALA A 279 29.02 26.58 -12.86
C ALA A 279 30.34 27.28 -12.45
N THR A 280 30.77 27.18 -11.18
CA THR A 280 32.07 27.70 -10.71
C THR A 280 33.22 26.69 -10.79
N ARG A 281 32.98 25.43 -11.20
CA ARG A 281 33.97 24.36 -11.38
C ARG A 281 33.75 23.64 -12.72
N LYS A 282 34.78 23.01 -13.30
CA LYS A 282 34.54 22.14 -14.48
C LYS A 282 33.72 20.91 -14.05
N LEU A 283 32.57 20.67 -14.69
CA LEU A 283 31.82 19.41 -14.57
C LEU A 283 32.29 18.42 -15.60
N GLY A 284 32.37 17.14 -15.24
CA GLY A 284 32.52 16.06 -16.22
C GLY A 284 31.25 15.82 -17.03
N GLN A 285 31.36 15.19 -18.19
CA GLN A 285 30.22 14.79 -19.04
C GLN A 285 29.13 13.98 -18.30
N ASP A 286 29.51 13.06 -17.40
CA ASP A 286 28.55 12.23 -16.66
C ASP A 286 27.68 13.04 -15.69
N ASP A 287 28.27 14.09 -15.09
CA ASP A 287 27.54 15.00 -14.22
C ASP A 287 26.53 15.83 -15.02
N LEU A 288 26.91 16.27 -16.23
CA LEU A 288 26.05 17.03 -17.14
C LEU A 288 24.88 16.17 -17.62
N ALA A 289 25.13 14.93 -18.04
CA ALA A 289 24.09 13.99 -18.43
C ALA A 289 23.11 13.71 -17.28
N THR A 290 23.61 13.54 -16.06
CA THR A 290 22.76 13.33 -14.87
C THR A 290 21.89 14.56 -14.56
N LEU A 291 22.47 15.75 -14.66
CA LEU A 291 21.73 17.01 -14.49
C LEU A 291 20.65 17.17 -15.56
N ASP A 292 20.96 16.85 -16.81
CA ASP A 292 20.05 16.95 -17.93
C ASP A 292 18.85 16.02 -17.77
N ILE A 293 19.09 14.74 -17.48
CA ILE A 293 18.04 13.73 -17.26
C ILE A 293 17.13 14.16 -16.10
N ARG A 294 17.71 14.61 -14.98
CA ARG A 294 16.92 15.06 -13.81
C ARG A 294 16.09 16.30 -14.14
N THR A 295 16.62 17.21 -14.96
CA THR A 295 15.89 18.39 -15.43
C THR A 295 14.73 17.99 -16.32
N GLN A 296 14.95 17.10 -17.30
CA GLN A 296 13.92 16.58 -18.19
C GLN A 296 12.78 15.89 -17.43
N LEU A 297 13.10 15.07 -16.41
CA LEU A 297 12.07 14.42 -15.59
C LEU A 297 11.20 15.42 -14.83
N LEU A 298 11.76 16.54 -14.35
CA LEU A 298 10.97 17.59 -13.70
C LEU A 298 10.17 18.43 -14.69
N GLU A 299 10.67 18.64 -15.92
CA GLU A 299 9.90 19.28 -17.00
C GLU A 299 8.67 18.44 -17.38
N MET A 300 8.84 17.12 -17.52
CA MET A 300 7.73 16.19 -17.75
C MET A 300 6.74 16.23 -16.59
N PHE A 301 7.24 16.17 -15.35
CA PHE A 301 6.40 16.32 -14.16
C PHE A 301 5.64 17.66 -14.17
N HIS A 302 6.26 18.75 -14.62
CA HIS A 302 5.61 20.06 -14.71
C HIS A 302 4.49 20.09 -15.75
N GLN A 303 4.71 19.53 -16.94
CA GLN A 303 3.70 19.45 -17.99
C GLN A 303 2.44 18.71 -17.52
N ASP A 304 2.64 17.62 -16.78
CA ASP A 304 1.54 16.84 -16.21
C ASP A 304 1.10 17.31 -14.83
N SER A 305 1.76 18.34 -14.27
CA SER A 305 1.43 18.82 -12.94
C SER A 305 0.01 19.39 -12.88
N GLU A 306 -0.57 19.83 -14.00
CA GLU A 306 -1.97 20.26 -14.12
C GLU A 306 -2.91 19.21 -14.72
N SER A 307 -2.37 18.07 -15.16
CA SER A 307 -3.13 16.98 -15.77
C SER A 307 -3.88 16.14 -14.74
N PRO A 308 -5.04 15.55 -15.09
CA PRO A 308 -5.67 14.49 -14.30
C PRO A 308 -4.79 13.23 -14.15
N LEU A 309 -3.71 13.10 -14.93
CA LEU A 309 -2.69 12.03 -14.82
C LEU A 309 -1.68 12.26 -13.68
N PHE A 310 -1.85 13.30 -12.86
CA PHE A 310 -1.01 13.55 -11.70
C PHE A 310 -1.04 12.33 -10.75
N GLY A 311 0.00 11.50 -10.82
CA GLY A 311 -0.03 10.17 -10.21
C GLY A 311 0.87 9.16 -10.91
N ASP A 312 1.14 9.36 -12.20
CA ASP A 312 1.96 8.45 -12.99
C ASP A 312 3.46 8.55 -12.66
N ALA A 313 4.20 7.49 -12.99
CA ALA A 313 5.64 7.40 -12.78
C ALA A 313 6.37 7.55 -14.13
N TYR A 314 7.25 8.54 -14.23
CA TYR A 314 8.10 8.73 -15.41
C TYR A 314 9.39 7.95 -15.26
N LEU A 315 9.73 7.21 -16.31
CA LEU A 315 10.99 6.47 -16.40
C LEU A 315 11.75 6.99 -17.62
N SER A 316 12.93 7.57 -17.39
CA SER A 316 13.90 7.88 -18.45
C SER A 316 15.00 6.82 -18.40
N ILE A 317 15.21 6.12 -19.52
CA ILE A 317 16.30 5.16 -19.69
C ILE A 317 17.24 5.76 -20.73
N SER A 318 18.48 6.02 -20.35
CA SER A 318 19.50 6.59 -21.22
C SER A 318 20.77 5.75 -21.16
N VAL A 319 21.54 5.78 -22.24
CA VAL A 319 22.85 5.12 -22.31
C VAL A 319 23.89 6.13 -21.87
N LEU A 320 24.58 5.84 -20.76
CA LEU A 320 25.66 6.70 -20.24
C LEU A 320 27.02 6.42 -20.89
N ASN A 321 27.23 5.23 -21.49
CA ASN A 321 28.52 4.87 -22.08
C ASN A 321 28.33 4.00 -23.34
N ARG A 322 28.80 4.45 -24.50
CA ARG A 322 28.76 3.69 -25.76
C ARG A 322 29.85 2.61 -25.77
N LYS A 323 29.68 1.54 -24.99
CA LYS A 323 30.50 0.31 -25.12
C LYS A 323 29.58 -0.88 -25.40
N GLY A 324 29.67 -1.44 -26.62
CA GLY A 324 28.87 -2.59 -27.07
C GLY A 324 27.49 -2.23 -27.64
N ASP A 325 26.61 -3.23 -27.79
CA ASP A 325 25.23 -3.09 -28.27
C ASP A 325 24.34 -2.34 -27.27
N SER A 326 24.51 -1.02 -27.27
CA SER A 326 23.86 -0.10 -26.33
C SER A 326 22.35 0.01 -26.59
N GLN A 327 21.94 -0.13 -27.86
CA GLN A 327 20.55 -0.06 -28.29
C GLN A 327 19.78 -1.33 -27.87
N GLY A 328 20.35 -2.52 -28.10
CA GLY A 328 19.76 -3.78 -27.67
C GLY A 328 19.71 -3.94 -26.14
N GLY A 329 20.65 -3.34 -25.41
CA GLY A 329 20.60 -3.23 -23.95
C GLY A 329 19.45 -2.35 -23.45
N LEU A 330 19.31 -1.15 -24.03
CA LEU A 330 18.24 -0.21 -23.68
C LEU A 330 16.84 -0.79 -23.93
N LEU A 331 16.65 -1.45 -25.09
CA LEU A 331 15.40 -2.13 -25.42
C LEU A 331 15.07 -3.27 -24.44
N ARG A 332 16.06 -4.02 -23.96
CA ARG A 332 15.86 -5.07 -22.96
C ARG A 332 15.42 -4.52 -21.61
N VAL A 333 16.04 -3.44 -21.14
CA VAL A 333 15.65 -2.77 -19.89
C VAL A 333 14.24 -2.17 -20.02
N ALA A 334 13.93 -1.51 -21.13
CA ALA A 334 12.60 -1.00 -21.42
C ALA A 334 11.54 -2.13 -21.45
N ALA A 335 11.85 -3.27 -22.07
CA ALA A 335 10.98 -4.44 -22.09
C ALA A 335 10.75 -5.03 -20.68
N MET A 336 11.79 -5.03 -19.83
CA MET A 336 11.69 -5.46 -18.43
C MET A 336 10.69 -4.60 -17.66
N TYR A 337 10.79 -3.26 -17.74
CA TYR A 337 9.86 -2.35 -17.08
C TYR A 337 8.43 -2.43 -17.65
N LYS A 338 8.28 -2.61 -18.97
CA LYS A 338 6.97 -2.87 -19.59
C LYS A 338 6.34 -4.17 -19.08
N SER A 339 7.13 -5.22 -18.91
CA SER A 339 6.68 -6.50 -18.34
C SER A 339 6.28 -6.36 -16.87
N TRP A 340 7.07 -5.62 -16.10
CA TRP A 340 6.77 -5.28 -14.70
C TRP A 340 5.46 -4.51 -14.59
N ALA A 341 5.25 -3.47 -15.41
CA ALA A 341 4.00 -2.72 -15.45
C ALA A 341 2.78 -3.61 -15.73
N ARG A 342 2.87 -4.53 -16.72
CA ARG A 342 1.79 -5.49 -17.01
C ARG A 342 1.46 -6.39 -15.82
N ARG A 343 2.49 -6.89 -15.12
CA ARG A 343 2.31 -7.74 -13.92
C ARG A 343 1.51 -7.03 -12.83
N PHE A 344 1.73 -5.73 -12.68
CA PHE A 344 1.04 -4.89 -11.69
C PHE A 344 -0.20 -4.17 -12.24
N LYS A 345 -0.66 -4.51 -13.46
CA LYS A 345 -1.82 -3.89 -14.15
C LYS A 345 -1.69 -2.37 -14.31
N LEU A 346 -0.47 -1.87 -14.45
CA LEU A 346 -0.17 -0.48 -14.74
C LEU A 346 -0.20 -0.26 -16.26
N LYS A 347 -0.75 0.88 -16.70
CA LYS A 347 -0.62 1.34 -18.10
C LYS A 347 0.78 1.93 -18.29
N CYS A 348 1.41 1.62 -19.42
CA CYS A 348 2.74 2.13 -19.76
C CYS A 348 2.69 2.65 -21.19
N GLU A 349 2.92 3.95 -21.34
CA GLU A 349 2.89 4.65 -22.63
C GLU A 349 4.28 5.24 -22.90
N PRO A 350 4.86 5.05 -24.10
CA PRO A 350 6.10 5.71 -24.48
C PRO A 350 5.83 7.18 -24.77
N ILE A 351 6.48 8.09 -24.02
CA ILE A 351 6.26 9.54 -24.13
C ILE A 351 7.27 10.18 -25.10
N SER A 352 8.46 9.59 -25.26
CA SER A 352 9.51 10.08 -26.16
C SER A 352 10.45 8.94 -26.55
N ASP A 353 10.30 8.41 -27.76
CA ASP A 353 11.31 7.56 -28.40
C ASP A 353 12.30 8.46 -29.16
N GLN A 354 13.13 9.23 -28.44
CA GLN A 354 14.33 9.80 -29.06
C GLN A 354 15.44 8.76 -29.08
N LEU A 355 15.25 7.73 -29.92
CA LEU A 355 16.36 7.01 -30.52
C LEU A 355 16.97 7.96 -31.57
N THR A 356 17.62 9.04 -31.13
CA THR A 356 18.36 9.91 -32.05
C THR A 356 19.60 9.17 -32.51
N ASP A 357 19.45 8.42 -33.61
CA ASP A 357 20.52 8.20 -34.57
C ASP A 357 20.89 9.56 -35.16
N SER A 358 21.87 10.24 -34.56
CA SER A 358 22.67 11.26 -35.23
C SER A 358 24.04 11.40 -34.54
N PRO A 359 25.09 11.66 -35.34
CA PRO A 359 26.44 11.11 -35.15
C PRO A 359 27.16 11.50 -33.85
#